data_AF-A0A8J8K8F4-F1
#
_entry.id   AF-A0A8J8K8F4-F1
#
_cell.length_a   1.000
_cell.length_b   1.000
_cell.length_c   1.000
_cell.angle_alpha   90.00
_cell.angle_beta   90.00
_cell.angle_gamma   90.00
#
_symmetry.space_group_name_H-M   'P 1'
#
loop_
_entity.id
_entity.type
_entity.pdbx_description
1 polymer ?
#
loop_
_entity_poly.entity_id
_entity_poly.type
_entity_poly.pdbx_seq_one_letter_code
_entity_poly.pdbx_strand_id
1 'polypeptide(L)'
;MNKFTITAVLFLSIFLISCGSKSPELQKLEARQEVLKENKKLNDLKIELEKEKQNQIELQADAEKLNEKANNQTSTFSPDSSPKDIANSASDAAKAFKNAEKANGKLSDSNKKIEKLQNKIDDVQRDIDNLERKIEFVDPNIAEEKS
;
A
#
# COMPACT_ATOMS: atom_id res chain seq x y z
N MET A 1 -38.10 -45.02 7.52
CA MET A 1 -37.29 -43.88 8.02
C MET A 1 -36.55 -43.28 6.84
N ASN A 2 -36.94 -42.07 6.43
CA ASN A 2 -36.18 -41.23 5.49
C ASN A 2 -34.79 -40.93 6.07
N LYS A 3 -33.75 -40.78 5.23
CA LYS A 3 -33.09 -39.49 4.95
C LYS A 3 -32.34 -39.54 3.60
N PHE A 4 -32.68 -38.58 2.75
CA PHE A 4 -31.98 -38.17 1.53
C PHE A 4 -30.52 -37.80 1.79
N THR A 5 -29.61 -38.18 0.90
CA THR A 5 -28.45 -37.34 0.54
C THR A 5 -28.27 -37.37 -0.98
N ILE A 6 -28.81 -36.33 -1.62
CA ILE A 6 -28.39 -35.84 -2.93
C ILE A 6 -27.32 -34.78 -2.62
N THR A 7 -26.25 -34.67 -3.42
CA THR A 7 -25.79 -33.40 -4.03
C THR A 7 -24.49 -33.57 -4.84
N ALA A 8 -24.66 -33.36 -6.15
CA ALA A 8 -23.77 -32.75 -7.14
C ALA A 8 -22.34 -33.30 -7.31
N VAL A 9 -22.19 -34.16 -8.32
CA VAL A 9 -20.93 -34.35 -9.05
C VAL A 9 -20.65 -33.07 -9.84
N LEU A 10 -19.65 -32.30 -9.41
CA LEU A 10 -19.08 -31.18 -10.16
C LEU A 10 -18.29 -31.77 -11.35
N PHE A 11 -18.97 -32.10 -12.44
CA PHE A 11 -18.31 -32.42 -13.71
C PHE A 11 -17.74 -31.13 -14.31
N LEU A 12 -16.54 -30.75 -13.86
CA LEU A 12 -15.73 -29.74 -14.54
C LEU A 12 -14.92 -30.41 -15.66
N SER A 13 -15.61 -30.88 -16.70
CA SER A 13 -14.97 -31.36 -17.92
C SER A 13 -14.77 -30.20 -18.89
N ILE A 14 -13.60 -29.55 -18.83
CA ILE A 14 -13.11 -28.72 -19.94
C ILE A 14 -11.85 -29.39 -20.48
N PHE A 15 -12.08 -30.44 -21.27
CA PHE A 15 -11.10 -30.88 -22.27
C PHE A 15 -11.52 -30.25 -23.60
N LEU A 16 -10.86 -29.16 -23.98
CA LEU A 16 -10.70 -28.79 -25.39
C LEU A 16 -9.27 -28.26 -25.57
N ILE A 17 -8.37 -29.19 -25.85
CA ILE A 17 -7.13 -28.90 -26.57
C ILE A 17 -7.56 -28.78 -28.04
N SER A 18 -7.69 -27.55 -28.52
CA SER A 18 -7.76 -27.22 -29.94
C SER A 18 -6.76 -26.12 -30.19
N CYS A 19 -5.81 -26.38 -31.10
CA CYS A 19 -4.94 -25.36 -31.66
C CYS A 19 -5.79 -24.45 -32.55
N GLY A 20 -6.38 -23.41 -31.95
CA GLY A 20 -7.23 -22.43 -32.62
C GLY A 20 -7.38 -21.23 -31.68
N SER A 21 -7.29 -20.01 -32.23
CA SER A 21 -7.37 -18.76 -31.47
C SER A 21 -8.55 -18.76 -30.49
N LYS A 22 -8.30 -18.40 -29.23
CA LYS A 22 -9.30 -18.32 -28.13
C LYS A 22 -10.58 -17.64 -28.59
N SER A 23 -11.76 -18.16 -28.20
CA SER A 23 -13.04 -17.53 -28.54
C SER A 23 -13.17 -16.14 -27.89
N PRO A 24 -13.87 -15.18 -28.53
CA PRO A 24 -14.09 -13.84 -27.98
C PRO A 24 -14.70 -13.85 -26.57
N GLU A 25 -15.63 -14.76 -26.29
CA GLU A 25 -16.22 -14.94 -24.96
C GLU A 25 -15.21 -15.38 -23.90
N LEU A 26 -14.28 -16.28 -24.26
CA LEU A 26 -13.22 -16.73 -23.36
C LEU A 26 -12.24 -15.57 -23.04
N GLN A 27 -11.87 -14.78 -24.06
CA GLN A 27 -11.02 -13.60 -23.88
C GLN A 27 -11.70 -12.55 -22.98
N LYS A 28 -13.00 -12.34 -23.15
CA LYS A 28 -13.81 -11.45 -22.30
C LYS A 28 -13.88 -11.94 -20.85
N LEU A 29 -14.05 -13.25 -20.64
CA LEU A 29 -14.07 -13.86 -19.31
C LEU A 29 -12.72 -13.73 -18.62
N GLU A 30 -11.62 -14.02 -19.32
CA GLU A 30 -10.25 -13.83 -18.83
C GLU A 30 -10.01 -12.37 -18.41
N ALA A 31 -10.38 -11.40 -19.26
CA ALA A 31 -10.24 -9.98 -18.94
C ALA A 31 -11.07 -9.56 -17.72
N ARG A 32 -12.31 -10.04 -17.58
CA ARG A 32 -13.15 -9.78 -16.38
C ARG A 32 -12.55 -10.38 -15.11
N GLN A 33 -11.96 -11.58 -15.21
CA GLN A 33 -11.27 -12.20 -14.07
C GLN A 33 -10.04 -11.39 -13.65
N GLU A 34 -9.27 -10.88 -14.61
CA GLU A 34 -8.14 -9.99 -14.34
C GLU A 34 -8.59 -8.67 -13.69
N VAL A 35 -9.68 -8.05 -14.18
CA VAL A 35 -10.27 -6.84 -13.56
C VAL A 35 -10.66 -7.10 -12.10
N LEU A 36 -11.28 -8.24 -11.78
CA LEU A 36 -11.62 -8.58 -10.40
C LEU A 36 -10.38 -8.73 -9.52
N LYS A 37 -9.33 -9.36 -10.04
CA LYS A 37 -8.06 -9.55 -9.33
C LYS A 37 -7.35 -8.21 -9.09
N GLU A 38 -7.27 -7.35 -10.09
CA GLU A 38 -6.68 -6.02 -9.96
C GLU A 38 -7.51 -5.12 -9.04
N ASN A 39 -8.85 -5.20 -9.06
CA ASN A 39 -9.70 -4.49 -8.08
C ASN A 39 -9.47 -4.95 -6.64
N LYS A 40 -9.28 -6.25 -6.41
CA LYS A 40 -8.90 -6.74 -5.08
C LYS A 40 -7.58 -6.14 -4.63
N LYS A 41 -6.56 -6.17 -5.50
CA LYS A 41 -5.23 -5.59 -5.23
C LYS A 41 -5.31 -4.08 -5.00
N LEU A 42 -6.13 -3.36 -5.76
CA LEU A 42 -6.39 -1.93 -5.57
C LEU A 42 -6.95 -1.65 -4.18
N ASN A 43 -7.93 -2.44 -3.72
CA ASN A 43 -8.49 -2.31 -2.38
C ASN A 43 -7.46 -2.62 -1.29
N ASP A 44 -6.68 -3.69 -1.46
CA ASP A 44 -5.61 -4.06 -0.53
C ASP A 44 -4.57 -2.92 -0.42
N LEU A 45 -4.14 -2.33 -1.54
CA LEU A 45 -3.21 -1.20 -1.58
C LEU A 45 -3.77 0.07 -0.93
N LYS A 46 -5.07 0.38 -1.14
CA LYS A 46 -5.73 1.52 -0.48
C LYS A 46 -5.77 1.33 1.04
N ILE A 47 -6.03 0.11 1.52
CA ILE A 47 -5.99 -0.20 2.95
C ILE A 47 -4.56 -0.03 3.49
N GLU A 48 -3.54 -0.53 2.78
CA GLU A 48 -2.15 -0.35 3.17
C GLU A 48 -1.73 1.13 3.22
N LEU A 49 -2.18 1.93 2.25
CA LEU A 49 -1.93 3.36 2.20
C LEU A 49 -2.50 4.08 3.43
N GLU A 50 -3.76 3.81 3.79
CA GLU A 50 -4.38 4.44 4.95
C GLU A 50 -3.73 4.00 6.27
N LYS A 51 -3.35 2.72 6.39
CA LYS A 51 -2.56 2.24 7.54
C LYS A 51 -1.21 2.95 7.63
N GLU A 52 -0.53 3.15 6.50
CA GLU A 52 0.76 3.84 6.50
C GLU A 52 0.62 5.32 6.83
N LYS A 53 -0.42 6.00 6.37
CA LYS A 53 -0.71 7.39 6.77
C LYS A 53 -0.98 7.51 8.27
N GLN A 54 -1.69 6.56 8.87
CA GLN A 54 -1.89 6.52 10.32
C GLN A 54 -0.55 6.36 11.05
N ASN A 55 0.28 5.41 10.62
CA ASN A 55 1.63 5.22 11.15
C ASN A 55 2.52 6.47 10.97
N GLN A 56 2.43 7.16 9.84
CA GLN A 56 3.16 8.39 9.56
C GLN A 56 2.80 9.49 10.56
N ILE A 57 1.52 9.63 10.94
CA ILE A 57 1.08 10.61 11.96
C ILE A 57 1.74 10.31 13.31
N GLU A 58 1.77 9.04 13.72
CA GLU A 58 2.44 8.63 14.96
C GLU A 58 3.96 8.92 14.91
N LEU A 59 4.61 8.58 13.79
CA LEU A 59 6.02 8.85 13.56
C LEU A 59 6.34 10.35 13.54
N GLN A 60 5.43 11.17 13.01
CA GLN A 60 5.57 12.62 13.00
C GLN A 60 5.54 13.17 14.43
N ALA A 61 4.56 12.77 15.24
CA ALA A 61 4.47 13.19 16.64
C ALA A 61 5.71 12.76 17.45
N ASP A 62 6.19 11.53 17.25
CA ASP A 62 7.42 11.04 17.90
C ASP A 62 8.66 11.82 17.47
N ALA A 63 8.80 12.13 16.18
CA ALA A 63 9.89 12.93 15.64
C ALA A 63 9.88 14.35 16.22
N GLU A 64 8.73 15.02 16.23
CA GLU A 64 8.55 16.35 16.81
C GLU A 64 8.95 16.37 18.29
N LYS A 65 8.45 15.42 19.09
CA LYS A 65 8.77 15.29 20.52
C LYS A 65 10.26 15.07 20.76
N LEU A 66 10.92 14.22 19.97
CA LEU A 66 12.35 13.94 20.15
C LEU A 66 13.22 15.08 19.65
N ASN A 67 12.83 15.78 18.59
CA ASN A 67 13.47 17.01 18.12
C ASN A 67 13.39 18.10 19.20
N GLU A 68 12.23 18.31 19.82
CA GLU A 68 12.05 19.26 20.92
C GLU A 68 12.94 18.88 22.11
N LYS A 69 12.94 17.60 22.51
CA LYS A 69 13.81 17.11 23.59
C LYS A 69 15.29 17.37 23.28
N ALA A 70 15.73 17.10 22.06
CA ALA A 70 17.11 17.34 21.64
C ALA A 70 17.47 18.83 21.71
N ASN A 71 16.57 19.71 21.24
CA ASN A 71 16.76 21.15 21.32
C ASN A 71 16.87 21.62 22.78
N ASN A 72 15.97 21.15 23.66
CA ASN A 72 15.96 21.52 25.08
C ASN A 72 17.20 21.04 25.84
N GLN A 73 17.82 19.92 25.46
CA GLN A 73 19.06 19.45 26.08
C GLN A 73 20.22 20.42 25.84
N THR A 74 20.23 21.14 24.72
CA THR A 74 21.28 22.14 24.45
C THR A 74 21.16 23.39 25.33
N SER A 75 19.98 23.68 25.87
CA SER A 75 19.75 24.80 26.79
C SER A 75 20.32 24.57 28.20
N THR A 76 20.86 23.37 28.48
CA THR A 76 21.40 23.01 29.80
C THR A 76 22.87 23.34 29.98
N PHE A 77 23.55 23.86 28.95
CA PHE A 77 24.94 24.28 29.06
C PHE A 77 25.05 25.61 29.81
N SER A 78 25.74 25.60 30.95
CA SER A 78 26.09 26.80 31.70
C SER A 78 27.61 26.98 31.74
N PRO A 79 28.13 28.21 31.50
CA PRO A 79 29.56 28.49 31.58
C PRO A 79 30.11 28.35 33.01
N ASP A 80 29.24 28.37 34.03
CA ASP A 80 29.62 28.24 35.45
C ASP A 80 29.64 26.77 35.93
N SER A 81 29.33 25.81 35.06
CA SER A 81 29.30 24.38 35.39
C SER A 81 30.71 23.78 35.48
N SER A 82 30.85 22.73 36.30
CA SER A 82 32.12 21.99 36.36
C SER A 82 32.41 21.27 35.04
N PRO A 83 33.69 20.98 34.69
CA PRO A 83 34.02 20.22 33.48
C PRO A 83 33.31 18.86 33.38
N LYS A 84 33.08 18.19 34.52
CA LYS A 84 32.37 16.91 34.57
C LYS A 84 30.89 17.07 34.23
N ASP A 85 30.24 18.12 34.72
CA ASP A 85 28.83 18.38 34.43
C ASP A 85 28.64 18.75 32.96
N ILE A 86 29.55 19.56 32.40
CA ILE A 86 29.58 19.88 30.97
C ILE A 86 29.70 18.61 30.12
N ALA A 87 30.60 17.69 30.48
CA ALA A 87 30.77 16.43 29.77
C ALA A 87 29.51 15.54 29.83
N ASN A 88 28.81 15.51 30.97
CA ASN A 88 27.56 14.77 31.12
C ASN A 88 26.44 15.39 30.26
N SER A 89 26.23 16.71 30.33
CA SER A 89 25.24 17.40 29.51
C SER A 89 25.50 17.21 28.01
N ALA A 90 26.77 17.25 27.59
CA ALA A 90 27.14 16.98 26.20
C ALA A 90 26.81 15.55 25.76
N SER A 91 27.07 14.57 26.63
CA SER A 91 26.72 13.16 26.39
C SER A 91 25.21 12.96 26.24
N ASP A 92 24.41 13.59 27.10
CA ASP A 92 22.96 13.46 27.06
C ASP A 92 22.34 14.19 25.87
N ALA A 93 22.85 15.38 25.52
CA ALA A 93 22.49 16.06 24.29
C ALA A 93 22.79 15.20 23.06
N ALA A 94 23.98 14.58 22.97
CA ALA A 94 24.34 13.70 21.87
C ALA A 94 23.40 12.49 21.75
N LYS A 95 22.99 11.87 22.87
CA LYS A 95 21.98 10.79 22.86
C LYS A 95 20.63 11.29 22.37
N ALA A 96 20.20 12.48 22.80
CA ALA A 96 18.93 13.06 22.38
C ALA A 96 18.91 13.34 20.87
N PHE A 97 19.97 13.94 20.31
CA PHE A 97 20.12 14.14 18.87
C PHE A 97 20.10 12.83 18.08
N LYS A 98 20.81 11.79 18.55
CA LYS A 98 20.81 10.47 17.90
C LYS A 98 19.43 9.83 17.87
N ASN A 99 18.63 10.02 18.92
CA ASN A 99 17.27 9.50 18.96
C ASN A 99 16.34 10.29 18.02
N ALA A 100 16.48 11.62 17.99
CA ALA A 100 15.76 12.49 17.08
C ALA A 100 16.07 12.15 15.61
N GLU A 101 17.35 11.96 15.26
CA GLU A 101 17.80 11.54 13.93
C GLU A 101 17.13 10.21 13.51
N LYS A 102 17.13 9.21 14.39
CA LYS A 102 16.46 7.92 14.12
C LYS A 102 14.96 8.07 13.88
N ALA A 103 14.28 8.92 14.67
CA ALA A 103 12.85 9.16 14.50
C ALA A 103 12.54 9.86 13.18
N ASN A 104 13.31 10.90 12.84
CA ASN A 104 13.23 11.58 11.54
C ASN A 104 13.50 10.61 10.37
N GLY A 105 14.44 9.68 10.52
CA GLY A 105 14.71 8.64 9.54
C GLY A 105 13.50 7.73 9.29
N LYS A 106 12.85 7.25 10.36
CA LYS A 106 11.62 6.45 10.25
C LYS A 106 10.48 7.22 9.58
N LEU A 107 10.30 8.50 9.93
CA LEU A 107 9.30 9.37 9.30
C LEU A 107 9.60 9.53 7.79
N SER A 108 10.86 9.74 7.42
CA SER A 108 11.27 9.82 6.01
C SER A 108 10.98 8.52 5.24
N ASP A 109 11.24 7.36 5.85
CA ASP A 109 10.97 6.07 5.22
C ASP A 109 9.46 5.80 5.07
N SER A 110 8.65 6.22 6.06
CA SER A 110 7.19 6.18 5.97
C SER A 110 6.68 7.06 4.81
N ASN A 111 7.19 8.29 4.67
CA ASN A 111 6.85 9.18 3.55
C ASN A 111 7.14 8.53 2.18
N LYS A 112 8.32 7.91 2.02
CA LYS A 112 8.69 7.19 0.79
C LYS A 112 7.78 5.99 0.55
N LYS A 113 7.32 5.31 1.60
CA LYS A 113 6.40 4.18 1.47
C LYS A 113 5.02 4.63 1.00
N ILE A 114 4.51 5.76 1.51
CA ILE A 114 3.28 6.39 1.04
C ILE A 114 3.37 6.70 -0.45
N GLU A 115 4.45 7.34 -0.90
CA GLU A 115 4.66 7.66 -2.32
C GLU A 115 4.67 6.40 -3.20
N LYS A 116 5.38 5.34 -2.76
CA LYS A 116 5.40 4.06 -3.47
C LYS A 116 4.02 3.39 -3.54
N LEU A 117 3.21 3.50 -2.48
CA LEU A 117 1.86 2.96 -2.46
C LEU A 117 0.94 3.73 -3.42
N GLN A 118 1.05 5.06 -3.45
CA GLN A 118 0.31 5.90 -4.39
C GLN A 118 0.65 5.55 -5.85
N ASN A 119 1.95 5.45 -6.18
CA ASN A 119 2.37 5.06 -7.53
C ASN A 119 1.83 3.68 -7.93
N LYS A 120 1.86 2.70 -7.02
CA LYS A 120 1.28 1.37 -7.28
C LYS A 120 -0.24 1.40 -7.48
N ILE A 121 -0.94 2.25 -6.74
CA ILE A 121 -2.38 2.44 -6.90
C ILE A 121 -2.66 2.99 -8.30
N ASP A 122 -1.90 4.00 -8.74
CA ASP A 122 -2.05 4.60 -10.07
C ASP A 122 -1.74 3.60 -11.18
N ASP A 123 -0.71 2.76 -11.01
CA ASP A 123 -0.39 1.67 -11.94
C ASP A 123 -1.54 0.67 -12.08
N VAL A 124 -2.08 0.19 -10.95
CA VAL A 124 -3.20 -0.77 -10.94
C VAL A 124 -4.46 -0.15 -11.53
N GLN A 125 -4.73 1.12 -11.25
CA GLN A 125 -5.88 1.83 -11.82
C GLN A 125 -5.77 1.87 -13.36
N ARG A 126 -4.57 2.17 -13.90
CA ARG A 126 -4.33 2.14 -15.35
C ARG A 126 -4.49 0.73 -15.95
N ASP A 127 -4.05 -0.30 -15.25
CA ASP A 127 -4.23 -1.68 -15.70
C ASP A 127 -5.70 -2.09 -15.76
N ILE A 128 -6.50 -1.68 -14.77
CA ILE A 128 -7.97 -1.86 -14.77
C ILE A 128 -8.58 -1.15 -15.98
N ASP A 129 -8.28 0.13 -16.19
CA ASP A 129 -8.82 0.92 -17.31
C ASP A 129 -8.44 0.29 -18.68
N ASN A 130 -7.24 -0.27 -18.80
CA ASN A 130 -6.80 -0.99 -20.00
C ASN A 130 -7.58 -2.28 -20.24
N LEU A 131 -7.86 -3.05 -19.19
CA LEU A 131 -8.64 -4.28 -19.27
C LEU A 131 -10.10 -4.01 -19.59
N GLU A 132 -10.69 -2.97 -18.99
CA GLU A 132 -12.06 -2.53 -19.27
C GLU A 132 -12.24 -2.13 -20.74
N ARG A 133 -11.31 -1.36 -21.30
CA ARG A 133 -11.33 -1.03 -22.75
C ARG A 133 -11.23 -2.27 -23.66
N LYS A 134 -10.46 -3.28 -23.26
CA LYS A 134 -10.40 -4.56 -24.01
C LYS A 134 -11.74 -5.31 -23.95
N ILE A 135 -12.44 -5.27 -22.82
CA ILE A 135 -13.76 -5.87 -22.68
C ILE A 135 -14.77 -5.17 -23.59
N GLU A 136 -14.76 -3.84 -23.66
CA GLU A 136 -15.63 -3.05 -24.54
C GLU A 136 -15.37 -3.33 -26.02
N PHE A 137 -14.10 -3.45 -26.44
CA PHE A 137 -13.76 -3.73 -27.84
C PHE A 137 -14.18 -5.14 -28.31
N VAL A 138 -14.30 -6.09 -27.38
CA VAL A 138 -14.74 -7.47 -27.66
C VAL A 138 -16.29 -7.58 -27.69
N ASP A 139 -17.03 -6.53 -27.31
CA ASP A 139 -18.49 -6.48 -27.30
C ASP A 139 -19.05 -5.39 -28.24
N PRO A 140 -19.24 -5.66 -29.55
CA PRO A 140 -19.74 -4.67 -30.51
C PRO A 140 -21.17 -4.20 -30.25
N ASN A 141 -21.93 -4.85 -29.35
CA ASN A 141 -23.32 -4.48 -29.05
C ASN A 141 -23.47 -3.35 -28.03
N ILE A 142 -22.39 -2.88 -27.38
CA ILE A 142 -22.45 -1.76 -26.43
C ILE A 142 -22.34 -0.39 -27.15
N ALA A 143 -21.82 -0.37 -28.38
CA ALA A 143 -21.69 0.86 -29.17
C ALA A 143 -23.04 1.42 -29.66
N GLU A 144 -24.10 0.60 -29.71
CA GLU A 144 -25.41 1.01 -30.22
C GLU A 144 -26.38 1.50 -29.14
N GLU A 145 -26.10 1.33 -27.85
CA GLU A 145 -27.00 1.77 -26.76
C GLU A 145 -26.78 3.24 -26.33
N LYS A 146 -25.90 3.97 -27.03
CA LYS A 146 -25.60 5.40 -26.78
C LYS A 146 -25.87 6.34 -27.97
N SER A 147 -26.68 5.96 -28.96
CA SER A 147 -27.14 6.88 -30.02
C SER A 147 -28.62 7.23 -29.90
#